data_AF-A0A497SJN6-F1
#
_entry.id   AF-A0A497SJN6-F1
#
_cell.length_a   1.000
_cell.length_b   1.000
_cell.length_c   1.000
_cell.angle_alpha   90.00
_cell.angle_beta   90.00
_cell.angle_gamma   90.00
#
_symmetry.space_group_name_H-M   'P 1'
#
loop_
_entity.id
_entity.type
_entity.pdbx_description
1 polymer ?
#
loop_
_entity_poly.entity_id
_entity_poly.type
_entity_poly.pdbx_seq_one_letter_code
_entity_poly.pdbx_strand_id
1 'polypeptide(L)' 'MAVRARQPNRFQRIYRKLRKRKGDGIDIVAVARHIMESIYWVLTKQENYKESDSRTAYRAS' A
#
# COMPACT_ATOMS: atom_id res chain seq x y z
N MET A 1 -8.34 -24.92 0.20
CA MET A 1 -7.09 -24.14 0.00
C MET A 1 -7.06 -23.01 1.01
N ALA A 2 -6.17 -23.05 2.01
CA ALA A 2 -5.99 -21.91 2.92
C ALA A 2 -5.31 -20.77 2.16
N VAL A 3 -6.04 -19.68 1.92
CA VAL A 3 -5.46 -18.44 1.40
C VAL A 3 -4.48 -17.96 2.46
N ARG A 4 -3.17 -18.22 2.27
CA ARG A 4 -2.15 -17.69 3.18
C ARG A 4 -2.33 -16.18 3.21
N ALA A 5 -2.80 -15.63 4.34
CA ALA A 5 -2.87 -14.20 4.54
C ALA A 5 -1.46 -13.63 4.29
N ARG A 6 -1.32 -12.95 3.15
CA ARG A 6 -0.03 -12.54 2.59
C ARG A 6 0.54 -11.48 3.53
N GLN A 7 1.47 -11.90 4.39
CA GLN A 7 2.18 -11.07 5.38
C GLN A 7 1.28 -10.45 6.45
N PRO A 8 1.19 -11.04 7.66
CA PRO A 8 0.52 -10.37 8.77
C PRO A 8 1.17 -8.99 9.01
N ASN A 9 0.34 -7.98 9.31
CA ASN A 9 0.78 -6.63 9.65
C ASN A 9 1.39 -5.79 8.50
N ARG A 10 1.10 -6.10 7.22
CA ARG A 10 1.55 -5.30 6.07
C ARG A 10 1.26 -3.80 6.22
N PHE A 11 0.01 -3.43 6.47
CA PHE A 11 -0.39 -2.02 6.58
C PHE A 11 0.26 -1.30 7.77
N GLN A 12 0.44 -2.01 8.90
CA GLN A 12 1.17 -1.46 10.05
C GLN A 12 2.66 -1.18 9.74
N ARG A 13 3.30 -1.98 8.88
CA ARG A 13 4.68 -1.71 8.43
C ARG A 13 4.74 -0.48 7.52
N ILE A 14 3.76 -0.34 6.62
CA ILE A 14 3.66 0.81 5.71
C ILE A 14 3.40 2.08 6.52
N TYR A 15 2.44 2.06 7.44
CA TYR A 15 2.16 3.14 8.38
C TYR A 15 3.42 3.60 9.13
N ARG A 16 4.13 2.68 9.79
CA ARG A 16 5.36 3.01 10.54
C ARG A 16 6.45 3.62 9.66
N LYS A 17 6.61 3.14 8.41
CA LYS A 17 7.56 3.72 7.46
C LYS A 17 7.17 5.14 7.05
N LEU A 18 5.89 5.37 6.80
CA LEU A 18 5.38 6.67 6.36
C LEU A 18 5.40 7.68 7.50
N ARG A 19 4.99 7.30 8.72
CA ARG A 19 5.06 8.18 9.89
C ARG A 19 6.47 8.68 10.15
N LYS A 20 7.47 7.79 10.06
CA LYS A 20 8.90 8.16 10.19
C LYS A 20 9.41 9.11 9.10
N ARG A 21 8.76 9.17 7.92
CA ARG A 21 9.24 9.92 6.75
C ARG A 21 8.47 11.21 6.48
N LYS A 22 7.16 11.20 6.70
CA LYS A 22 6.24 12.27 6.28
C LYS A 22 5.63 13.06 7.45
N GLY A 23 5.71 12.56 8.67
CA GLY A 23 5.09 13.20 9.83
C GLY A 23 3.59 12.89 9.98
N ASP A 24 3.00 13.47 11.02
CA ASP A 24 1.66 13.16 11.50
C ASP A 24 0.57 13.67 10.55
N GLY A 25 -0.31 12.76 10.10
CA GLY A 25 -1.48 13.05 9.27
C GLY A 25 -1.31 12.62 7.81
N ILE A 26 -0.15 12.90 7.20
CA ILE A 26 0.14 12.50 5.81
C ILE A 26 0.34 10.99 5.70
N ASP A 27 0.85 10.37 6.75
CA ASP A 27 1.03 8.93 6.88
C ASP A 27 -0.30 8.16 6.85
N ILE A 28 -1.32 8.64 7.56
CA ILE A 28 -2.66 8.03 7.61
C ILE A 28 -3.31 8.06 6.23
N VAL A 29 -3.32 9.24 5.58
CA VAL A 29 -3.92 9.41 4.25
C VAL A 29 -3.20 8.54 3.21
N ALA A 30 -1.87 8.46 3.28
CA ALA A 30 -1.10 7.60 2.37
C ALA A 30 -1.39 6.11 2.57
N VAL A 31 -1.60 5.64 3.81
CA VAL A 31 -2.02 4.25 4.07
C VAL A 31 -3.45 3.99 3.58
N ALA A 32 -4.37 4.93 3.81
CA ALA A 32 -5.76 4.80 3.37
C ALA A 32 -5.85 4.68 1.84
N ARG A 33 -5.11 5.52 1.11
CA ARG A 33 -4.96 5.44 -0.34
C ARG A 33 -4.46 4.05 -0.78
N HIS A 34 -3.48 3.51 -0.07
CA HIS A 34 -2.91 2.19 -0.38
C HIS A 34 -3.92 1.04 -0.24
N ILE A 35 -4.78 1.13 0.77
CA ILE A 35 -5.87 0.18 0.99
C ILE A 35 -6.89 0.31 -0.15
N MET A 36 -7.32 1.53 -0.48
CA MET A 36 -8.29 1.78 -1.55
C MET A 36 -7.79 1.31 -2.91
N GLU A 37 -6.52 1.57 -3.27
CA GLU A 37 -5.93 1.09 -4.52
C GLU A 37 -5.86 -0.44 -4.57
N SER A 38 -5.57 -1.08 -3.43
CA SER A 38 -5.58 -2.55 -3.34
C SER A 38 -6.99 -3.12 -3.58
N ILE A 39 -8.02 -2.49 -3.00
CA ILE A 39 -9.42 -2.89 -3.17
C ILE A 39 -9.86 -2.68 -4.63
N TYR A 40 -9.55 -1.52 -5.21
CA TYR A 40 -9.88 -1.21 -6.61
C TYR A 40 -9.29 -2.23 -7.59
N TRP A 41 -8.00 -2.57 -7.45
CA TRP A 41 -7.37 -3.54 -8.36
C TRP A 41 -7.99 -4.94 -8.26
N VAL A 42 -8.35 -5.37 -7.05
CA VAL A 42 -8.99 -6.69 -6.88
C VAL A 42 -10.41 -6.69 -7.42
N LEU A 43 -11.22 -5.68 -7.08
CA LEU A 43 -12.64 -5.67 -7.40
C LEU A 43 -12.93 -5.25 -8.85
N THR A 44 -12.22 -4.26 -9.36
CA THR A 44 -12.49 -3.70 -10.70
C THR A 44 -11.74 -4.45 -11.79
N LYS A 45 -10.52 -4.89 -11.49
CA LYS A 45 -9.60 -5.42 -12.52
C LYS A 45 -9.37 -6.92 -12.38
N GLN A 46 -9.91 -7.54 -11.32
CA GLN A 46 -9.75 -8.96 -10.99
C GLN A 46 -8.29 -9.42 -10.96
N GLU A 47 -7.37 -8.48 -10.71
CA GLU A 47 -5.94 -8.72 -10.65
C GLU A 47 -5.45 -8.61 -9.21
N ASN A 48 -4.41 -9.37 -8.90
CA ASN A 48 -3.76 -9.26 -7.59
C ASN A 48 -2.99 -7.93 -7.52
N TYR A 49 -3.33 -7.09 -6.54
CA TYR A 49 -2.65 -5.81 -6.33
C TYR A 49 -1.13 -5.99 -6.25
N LYS A 50 -0.42 -5.37 -7.20
CA LYS A 50 1.03 -5.23 -7.16
C LYS A 50 1.32 -3.80 -6.72
N GLU A 51 1.94 -3.67 -5.56
CA GLU A 51 2.41 -2.38 -5.08
C GLU A 51 3.44 -1.83 -6.07
N SER A 52 3.04 -0.84 -6.86
CA SER A 52 3.94 -0.09 -7.72
C SER A 52 4.97 0.57 -6.81
N ASP A 53 6.26 0.26 -7.00
CA ASP A 53 7.32 0.98 -6.32
C ASP A 53 7.29 2.43 -6.82
N SER A 54 6.51 3.26 -6.12
CA SER A 54 6.36 4.69 -6.40
C SER A 54 7.69 5.43 -6.29
N ARG A 55 8.72 4.82 -5.68
CA ARG A 55 10.08 5.34 -5.63
C ARG A 55 10.81 5.18 -6.96
N THR A 56 10.48 4.15 -7.74
CA THR A 56 11.01 3.97 -9.10
C THR A 56 10.28 4.86 -10.09
N ALA A 57 8.95 4.99 -9.94
CA ALA A 57 8.14 5.84 -10.82
C ALA A 57 8.48 7.33 -10.69
N TYR A 58 8.74 7.84 -9.47
CA TYR A 58 9.11 9.24 -9.26
C TYR A 58 10.57 9.57 -9.62
N ARG A 59 11.47 8.57 -9.66
CA ARG A 59 12.87 8.75 -10.11
C ARG A 59 13.05 8.66 -11.62
N ALA A 60 12.05 8.15 -12.33
CA ALA A 60 12.06 7.95 -13.77
C ALA A 60 11.27 9.05 -14.53
N SER A 61 10.92 10.15 -13.84
CA SER A 61 10.27 11.35 -14.37
C SER A 61 11.12 12.56 -14.03
#